data_AF-A0A3N5MV50-F1
#
_entry.id   AF-A0A3N5MV50-F1
#
_cell.length_a   1.000
_cell.length_b   1.000
_cell.length_c   1.000
_cell.angle_alpha   90.00
_cell.angle_beta   90.00
_cell.angle_gamma   90.00
#
_symmetry.space_group_name_H-M   'P 1'
#
loop_
_entity.id
_entity.type
_entity.pdbx_description
1 polymer ?
#
loop_
_entity_poly.entity_id
_entity_poly.type
_entity_poly.pdbx_seq_one_letter_code
_entity_poly.pdbx_strand_id
1 'polypeptide(L)' 'METGSVKKVITLIVGILVAFFVADALTNAVVALFNMDGWIGGIVSFVVYAVFFFAVLHLLEKYAHIVFFGFDR' A
#
# COMPACT_ATOMS: atom_id res chain seq x y z
N MET A 1 12.74 28.27 5.55
CA MET A 1 12.91 26.84 5.89
C MET A 1 11.54 26.17 5.92
N GLU A 2 10.90 25.92 4.77
CA GLU A 2 9.52 25.37 4.73
C GLU A 2 9.27 24.40 3.57
N THR A 3 10.04 24.50 2.48
CA THR A 3 9.93 23.63 1.30
C THR A 3 10.32 22.17 1.55
N GLY A 4 11.10 21.87 2.60
CA GLY A 4 11.48 20.50 2.94
C GLY A 4 10.34 19.69 3.58
N SER A 5 9.54 20.32 4.44
CA SER A 5 8.45 19.65 5.17
C SER A 5 7.26 19.37 4.25
N VAL A 6 6.90 20.36 3.42
CA VAL A 6 5.80 20.23 2.45
C VAL A 6 6.08 19.14 1.42
N LYS A 7 7.31 19.06 0.88
CA LYS A 7 7.70 17.99 -0.05
C LYS A 7 7.56 16.61 0.60
N LYS A 8 7.95 16.46 1.87
CA LYS A 8 7.85 15.19 2.59
C LYS A 8 6.40 14.75 2.80
N VAL A 9 5.50 15.68 3.13
CA VAL A 9 4.05 15.42 3.25
C VAL A 9 3.43 15.06 1.90
N ILE A 10 3.80 15.76 0.83
CA ILE A 10 3.30 15.44 -0.52
C ILE A 10 3.78 14.05 -0.95
N THR A 11 5.06 13.72 -0.75
CA THR A 11 5.58 12.38 -1.05
C THR A 11 4.90 11.31 -0.19
N LEU A 12 4.53 11.61 1.05
CA LEU A 12 3.77 10.71 1.93
C LEU A 12 2.37 10.44 1.38
N ILE A 13 1.62 11.48 1.03
CA ILE A 13 0.27 11.36 0.46
C ILE A 13 0.31 10.62 -0.87
N VAL A 14 1.23 10.99 -1.76
CA VAL A 14 1.40 10.32 -3.06
C VAL A 14 1.79 8.85 -2.87
N GLY A 15 2.68 8.55 -1.91
CA GLY A 15 3.06 7.18 -1.57
C GLY A 15 1.88 6.33 -1.11
N ILE A 16 1.03 6.87 -0.24
CA ILE A 16 -0.19 6.18 0.22
C ILE A 16 -1.17 5.96 -0.93
N LEU A 17 -1.36 6.97 -1.81
CA LEU A 17 -2.24 6.84 -2.97
C LEU A 17 -1.73 5.79 -3.97
N VAL A 18 -0.42 5.74 -4.21
CA VAL A 18 0.20 4.72 -5.06
C VAL A 18 0.04 3.34 -4.41
N ALA A 19 0.31 3.20 -3.11
CA ALA A 19 0.13 1.95 -2.39
C ALA A 19 -1.33 1.47 -2.44
N PHE A 20 -2.29 2.38 -2.27
CA PHE A 20 -3.72 2.09 -2.40
C PHE A 20 -4.05 1.56 -3.80
N PHE A 21 -3.62 2.26 -4.84
CA PHE A 21 -3.94 1.90 -6.23
C PHE A 21 -3.28 0.57 -6.64
N VAL A 22 -2.04 0.34 -6.24
CA VAL A 22 -1.29 -0.88 -6.54
C VAL A 22 -1.85 -2.07 -5.75
N ALA A 23 -2.14 -1.89 -4.45
CA ALA A 23 -2.72 -2.95 -3.62
C ALA A 23 -4.13 -3.33 -4.11
N ASP A 24 -4.95 -2.37 -4.50
CA ASP A 24 -6.28 -2.63 -5.05
C ASP A 24 -6.19 -3.39 -6.39
N ALA A 25 -5.33 -2.93 -7.31
CA ALA A 25 -5.13 -3.60 -8.60
C ALA A 25 -4.60 -5.04 -8.43
N LEU A 26 -3.64 -5.26 -7.53
CA LEU A 26 -3.10 -6.59 -7.23
C LEU A 26 -4.15 -7.49 -6.58
N THR A 27 -4.92 -6.96 -5.64
CA THR A 27 -5.99 -7.72 -4.97
C THR A 27 -7.06 -8.16 -5.96
N ASN A 28 -7.52 -7.24 -6.81
CA ASN A 28 -8.50 -7.56 -7.85
C ASN A 28 -7.95 -8.57 -8.86
N ALA A 29 -6.67 -8.46 -9.24
CA ALA A 29 -6.02 -9.43 -10.13
C ALA A 29 -5.94 -10.84 -9.50
N VAL A 30 -5.63 -10.92 -8.21
CA VAL A 30 -5.58 -12.19 -7.46
C VAL A 30 -6.98 -12.80 -7.36
N VAL A 31 -7.98 -12.03 -6.97
CA VAL A 31 -9.37 -12.51 -6.84
C VAL A 31 -9.91 -13.01 -8.18
N ALA A 32 -9.64 -12.28 -9.26
CA ALA A 32 -10.00 -12.68 -10.62
C ALA A 32 -9.29 -13.96 -11.07
N LEU A 33 -8.00 -14.13 -10.71
CA LEU A 33 -7.24 -15.34 -11.07
C LEU A 33 -7.78 -16.59 -10.37
N PHE A 34 -8.18 -16.46 -9.10
CA PHE A 34 -8.64 -17.59 -8.30
C PHE A 34 -10.16 -17.83 -8.40
N ASN A 35 -10.89 -17.03 -9.18
CA ASN A 35 -12.35 -17.12 -9.36
C ASN A 35 -13.07 -17.25 -8.01
N MET A 36 -12.60 -16.50 -7.02
CA MET A 36 -13.08 -16.61 -5.64
C MET A 36 -14.40 -15.86 -5.48
N ASP A 37 -15.49 -16.54 -5.83
CA ASP A 37 -16.84 -16.03 -5.60
C ASP A 37 -17.33 -16.34 -4.18
N GLY A 38 -18.01 -15.37 -3.56
CA GLY A 38 -18.67 -15.51 -2.26
C GLY A 38 -17.92 -14.88 -1.07
N TRP A 39 -18.36 -15.22 0.15
CA TRP A 39 -17.92 -14.56 1.39
C TRP A 39 -16.45 -14.85 1.72
N ILE A 40 -15.94 -16.00 1.27
CA ILE A 40 -14.53 -16.38 1.39
C ILE A 40 -13.67 -15.48 0.50
N GLY A 41 -14.13 -15.18 -0.72
CA GLY A 41 -13.47 -14.24 -1.61
C GLY A 41 -13.28 -12.88 -0.96
N GLY A 42 -14.33 -12.32 -0.33
CA GLY A 42 -14.24 -11.04 0.38
C GLY A 42 -13.19 -11.01 1.50
N ILE A 43 -13.09 -12.08 2.30
CA ILE A 43 -12.09 -12.19 3.38
C ILE A 43 -10.68 -12.31 2.79
N VAL A 44 -10.50 -13.14 1.76
CA VAL A 44 -9.20 -13.30 1.09
C VAL A 44 -8.77 -11.99 0.45
N SER A 45 -9.66 -11.28 -0.24
CA SER A 45 -9.40 -9.95 -0.81
C SER A 45 -8.91 -8.99 0.26
N PHE A 46 -9.56 -8.95 1.43
CA PHE A 46 -9.17 -8.06 2.51
C PHE A 46 -7.76 -8.39 3.03
N VAL A 47 -7.45 -9.66 3.25
CA VAL A 47 -6.13 -10.10 3.73
C VAL A 47 -5.05 -9.83 2.68
N VAL A 48 -5.31 -10.17 1.42
CA VAL A 48 -4.41 -9.96 0.30
C VAL A 48 -4.15 -8.46 0.09
N TYR A 49 -5.20 -7.64 0.14
CA TYR A 49 -5.08 -6.18 0.09
C TYR A 49 -4.22 -5.64 1.23
N ALA A 50 -4.47 -6.06 2.48
CA ALA A 50 -3.68 -5.62 3.61
C ALA A 50 -2.20 -5.99 3.44
N VAL A 51 -1.90 -7.23 3.04
CA VAL A 51 -0.52 -7.68 2.80
C VAL A 51 0.16 -6.86 1.71
N PHE A 52 -0.49 -6.65 0.56
CA PHE A 52 0.08 -5.83 -0.52
C PHE A 52 0.22 -4.37 -0.13
N PHE A 53 -0.75 -3.80 0.57
CA PHE A 53 -0.71 -2.42 1.03
C PHE A 53 0.47 -2.18 1.98
N PHE A 54 0.67 -3.06 2.98
CA PHE A 54 1.84 -2.97 3.87
C PHE A 54 3.15 -3.24 3.13
N ALA A 55 3.18 -4.18 2.19
CA ALA A 55 4.38 -4.47 1.40
C ALA A 55 4.79 -3.27 0.53
N VAL A 56 3.83 -2.62 -0.15
CA VAL A 56 4.10 -1.43 -0.98
C VAL A 56 4.50 -0.24 -0.12
N LEU A 57 3.84 -0.03 1.03
CA LEU A 57 4.24 0.99 2.00
C LEU A 57 5.67 0.77 2.51
N HIS A 58 6.04 -0.46 2.85
CA HIS A 58 7.38 -0.80 3.32
C HIS A 58 8.43 -0.56 2.22
N LEU A 59 8.10 -0.90 0.97
CA LEU A 59 8.96 -0.60 -0.18
C LEU A 59 9.14 0.91 -0.35
N LEU A 60 8.05 1.68 -0.25
CA LEU A 60 8.06 3.14 -0.33
C LEU A 60 8.85 3.80 0.80
N GLU A 61 8.75 3.30 2.03
CA GLU A 61 9.55 3.73 3.19
C GLU A 61 11.05 3.55 2.89
N LYS A 62 11.43 2.41 2.32
CA LYS A 62 12.81 2.11 1.92
C LYS A 62 13.33 2.99 0.78
N TYR A 63 12.53 3.26 -0.25
CA TYR A 63 12.95 4.06 -1.41
C TYR A 63 12.89 5.57 -1.17
N ALA A 64 11.91 6.06 -0.41
CA ALA A 64 11.74 7.47 -0.15
C ALA A 64 12.57 7.98 1.04
N HIS A 65 13.19 7.09 1.84
CA HIS A 65 13.80 7.44 3.13
C HIS A 65 12.84 8.22 4.05
N ILE A 66 11.53 7.92 3.95
CA ILE A 66 10.49 8.53 4.77
C ILE A 66 9.98 7.45 5.71
N VAL A 67 10.14 7.68 7.01
CA VAL A 67 9.64 6.78 8.05
C VAL A 67 8.13 6.98 8.17
N PHE A 68 7.32 6.05 7.65
CA PHE A 68 5.85 6.13 7.72
C PHE A 68 5.33 5.54 9.03
N PHE A 69 5.90 4.41 9.46
CA PHE A 69 5.43 3.65 10.63
C PHE A 69 6.54 3.36 11.64
N GLY A 70 7.79 3.72 11.37
CA GLY A 70 8.89 3.39 12.29
C GLY A 70 9.18 1.90 12.30
N PHE A 71 9.02 1.20 11.17
CA PHE A 71 9.38 -0.21 11.05
C PHE A 71 10.89 -0.46 11.21
N ASP A 72 11.70 0.61 11.17
CA ASP A 72 13.16 0.60 11.29
C ASP A 72 13.66 1.03 12.69
N ARG A 73 12.84 0.90 13.75
CA ARG A 73 13.29 1.04 15.16
C ARG A 73 12.99 -0.18 16.00
#